data_AF-A0A2T4TSW1-F1
#
_entry.id   AF-A0A2T4TSW1-F1
#
_cell.length_a   1.000
_cell.length_b   1.000
_cell.length_c   1.000
_cell.angle_alpha   90.00
_cell.angle_beta   90.00
_cell.angle_gamma   90.00
#
_symmetry.space_group_name_H-M   'P 1'
#
loop_
_entity.id
_entity.type
_entity.pdbx_description
1 polymer ?
#
loop_
_entity_poly.entity_id
_entity_poly.type
_entity_poly.pdbx_seq_one_letter_code
_entity_poly.pdbx_strand_id
1 'polypeptide(L)'
;MKLLKILTLLLLLAGAVVLVWARFIPFSQNADGSTYGLHGQVEDVGMGVCALGIGLLLSLIICWGRRWKRLKEIGAGSVQTVFVMANLADIVLLVGTFLYYSYRGMRGDYPPDADSIGIPILGQSSVILFFLLPMNIFLIISTAKKNTRLPGLMFQKTVKNTAALVAWKIVLYVLMLLTLACLVLSVIDGDMLSVLAMLMFLYVLLSVRAGKVNYYNSKA
;
A
#
# COMPACT_ATOMS: atom_id res chain seq x y z
N MET A 1 3.37 7.98 -19.43
CA MET A 1 2.22 8.79 -19.00
C MET A 1 0.93 8.38 -19.69
N LYS A 2 0.91 8.22 -21.04
CA LYS A 2 -0.29 7.70 -21.73
C LYS A 2 -0.75 6.34 -21.17
N LEU A 3 0.16 5.35 -21.06
CA LEU A 3 -0.18 4.03 -20.52
C LEU A 3 -0.71 4.09 -19.07
N LEU A 4 -0.01 4.75 -18.13
CA LEU A 4 -0.50 4.83 -16.74
C LEU A 4 -1.79 5.64 -16.61
N LYS A 5 -1.96 6.75 -17.35
CA LYS A 5 -3.23 7.49 -17.37
C LYS A 5 -4.38 6.62 -17.89
N ILE A 6 -4.15 5.90 -19.00
CA ILE A 6 -5.11 4.96 -19.56
C ILE A 6 -5.40 3.86 -18.54
N LEU A 7 -4.38 3.26 -17.94
CA LEU A 7 -4.54 2.22 -16.91
C LEU A 7 -5.32 2.72 -15.70
N THR A 8 -5.01 3.89 -15.17
CA THR A 8 -5.73 4.50 -14.05
C THR A 8 -7.20 4.76 -14.40
N LEU A 9 -7.48 5.31 -15.59
CA LEU A 9 -8.84 5.51 -16.06
C LEU A 9 -9.59 4.19 -16.26
N LEU A 10 -8.91 3.17 -16.80
CA LEU A 10 -9.46 1.83 -16.97
C LEU A 10 -9.76 1.16 -15.63
N LEU A 11 -8.88 1.31 -14.63
CA LEU A 11 -9.11 0.80 -13.27
C LEU A 11 -10.31 1.49 -12.62
N LEU A 12 -10.40 2.81 -12.71
CA LEU A 12 -11.55 3.56 -12.18
C LEU A 12 -12.86 3.16 -12.88
N LEU A 13 -12.84 3.02 -14.21
CA LEU A 13 -14.00 2.60 -14.97
C LEU A 13 -14.39 1.15 -14.66
N ALA A 14 -13.42 0.24 -14.55
CA ALA A 14 -13.65 -1.14 -14.15
C ALA A 14 -14.25 -1.22 -12.74
N GLY A 15 -13.69 -0.51 -11.76
CA GLY A 15 -14.22 -0.45 -10.41
C GLY A 15 -15.64 0.10 -10.37
N ALA A 16 -15.93 1.18 -11.11
CA ALA A 16 -17.27 1.73 -11.22
C ALA A 16 -18.27 0.74 -11.85
N VAL A 17 -17.88 0.02 -12.90
CA VAL A 17 -18.70 -1.01 -13.53
C VAL A 17 -18.98 -2.16 -12.56
N VAL A 18 -17.96 -2.62 -11.81
CA VAL A 18 -18.12 -3.67 -10.80
C VAL A 18 -19.08 -3.24 -9.69
N LEU A 19 -18.98 -1.99 -9.21
CA LEU A 19 -19.90 -1.44 -8.20
C LEU A 19 -21.34 -1.30 -8.73
N VAL A 20 -21.51 -0.88 -9.98
CA VAL A 20 -22.83 -0.86 -10.63
C VAL A 20 -23.40 -2.26 -10.75
N TRP A 21 -22.57 -3.24 -11.12
CA TRP A 21 -22.96 -4.64 -11.21
C TRP A 21 -23.37 -5.22 -9.85
N ALA A 22 -22.65 -4.87 -8.77
CA ALA A 22 -22.98 -5.30 -7.41
C ALA A 22 -24.43 -4.94 -7.03
N ARG A 23 -24.93 -3.76 -7.45
CA ARG A 23 -26.31 -3.33 -7.19
C ARG A 23 -27.39 -4.23 -7.79
N PHE A 24 -27.06 -5.03 -8.79
CA PHE A 24 -27.97 -5.99 -9.41
C PHE A 24 -27.89 -7.39 -8.80
N ILE A 25 -26.94 -7.64 -7.88
CA ILE A 25 -26.83 -8.91 -7.17
C ILE A 25 -27.75 -8.84 -5.94
N PRO A 26 -28.71 -9.76 -5.78
CA PRO A 26 -29.60 -9.77 -4.63
C PRO A 26 -28.83 -10.04 -3.33
N PHE A 27 -29.22 -9.36 -2.25
CA PHE A 27 -28.72 -9.67 -0.92
C PHE A 27 -29.23 -11.03 -0.46
N SER A 28 -28.33 -11.87 0.06
CA SER A 28 -28.66 -13.14 0.69
C SER A 28 -28.30 -13.08 2.17
N GLN A 29 -29.20 -13.54 3.03
CA GLN A 29 -28.90 -13.77 4.45
C GLN A 29 -28.43 -15.21 4.64
N ASN A 30 -27.32 -15.38 5.35
CA ASN A 30 -26.81 -16.67 5.78
C ASN A 30 -27.63 -17.19 6.98
N ALA A 31 -27.51 -18.49 7.27
CA ALA A 31 -28.24 -19.14 8.36
C ALA A 31 -27.85 -18.61 9.76
N ASP A 32 -26.70 -17.98 9.89
CA ASP A 32 -26.19 -17.33 11.10
C ASP A 32 -26.63 -15.86 11.25
N GLY A 33 -27.48 -15.37 10.34
CA GLY A 33 -27.99 -14.00 10.33
C GLY A 33 -27.08 -12.97 9.67
N SER A 34 -25.88 -13.37 9.20
CA SER A 34 -25.00 -12.47 8.45
C SER A 34 -25.52 -12.21 7.03
N THR A 35 -25.29 -11.02 6.49
CA THR A 35 -25.70 -10.63 5.13
C THR A 35 -24.57 -10.75 4.10
N TYR A 36 -23.41 -11.25 4.55
CA TYR A 36 -22.22 -11.35 3.71
C TYR A 36 -22.35 -12.52 2.73
N GLY A 37 -22.51 -12.18 1.46
CA GLY A 37 -22.58 -13.13 0.35
C GLY A 37 -21.89 -12.58 -0.90
N LEU A 38 -22.22 -13.14 -2.06
CA LEU A 38 -21.63 -12.74 -3.34
C LEU A 38 -21.75 -11.23 -3.60
N HIS A 39 -22.86 -10.61 -3.16
CA HIS A 39 -23.07 -9.17 -3.25
C HIS A 39 -21.92 -8.38 -2.58
N GLY A 40 -21.67 -8.65 -1.29
CA GLY A 40 -20.64 -7.96 -0.51
C GLY A 40 -19.23 -8.18 -1.06
N GLN A 41 -18.93 -9.40 -1.52
CA GLN A 41 -17.63 -9.71 -2.16
C GLN A 41 -17.40 -8.90 -3.43
N VAL A 42 -18.41 -8.78 -4.29
CA VAL A 42 -18.30 -8.00 -5.54
C VAL A 42 -18.19 -6.51 -5.24
N GLU A 43 -18.95 -6.03 -4.26
CA GLU A 43 -18.86 -4.65 -3.78
C GLU A 43 -17.44 -4.33 -3.28
N ASP A 44 -16.87 -5.20 -2.44
CA ASP A 44 -15.53 -5.05 -1.86
C ASP A 44 -14.44 -4.98 -2.93
N VAL A 45 -14.46 -5.90 -3.90
CA VAL A 45 -13.52 -5.86 -5.04
C VAL A 45 -13.67 -4.56 -5.83
N GLY A 46 -14.91 -4.11 -6.09
CA GLY A 46 -15.18 -2.86 -6.79
C GLY A 46 -14.61 -1.64 -6.05
N MET A 47 -14.80 -1.60 -4.73
CA MET A 47 -14.26 -0.56 -3.84
C MET A 47 -12.73 -0.56 -3.84
N GLY A 48 -12.09 -1.73 -3.72
CA GLY A 48 -10.64 -1.85 -3.70
C GLY A 48 -9.99 -1.46 -5.04
N VAL A 49 -10.60 -1.86 -6.17
CA VAL A 49 -10.14 -1.44 -7.51
C VAL A 49 -10.26 0.07 -7.69
N CYS A 50 -11.37 0.67 -7.25
CA CYS A 50 -11.53 2.12 -7.23
C CYS A 50 -10.46 2.80 -6.36
N ALA A 51 -10.20 2.31 -5.16
CA ALA A 51 -9.18 2.84 -4.26
C ALA A 51 -7.77 2.79 -4.89
N LEU A 52 -7.42 1.67 -5.55
CA LEU A 52 -6.17 1.55 -6.28
C LEU A 52 -6.08 2.56 -7.43
N GLY A 53 -7.17 2.72 -8.19
CA GLY A 53 -7.29 3.72 -9.24
C GLY A 53 -7.08 5.14 -8.71
N ILE A 54 -7.74 5.50 -7.62
CA ILE A 54 -7.60 6.82 -6.97
C ILE A 54 -6.17 7.02 -6.45
N GLY A 55 -5.57 6.03 -5.78
CA GLY A 55 -4.20 6.11 -5.27
C GLY A 55 -3.17 6.33 -6.38
N LEU A 56 -3.32 5.63 -7.50
CA LEU A 56 -2.50 5.84 -8.69
C LEU A 56 -2.75 7.20 -9.35
N LEU A 57 -4.00 7.68 -9.36
CA LEU A 57 -4.36 9.00 -9.88
C LEU A 57 -3.73 10.12 -9.05
N LEU A 58 -3.80 10.03 -7.72
CA LEU A 58 -3.16 10.99 -6.81
C LEU A 58 -1.65 11.01 -7.03
N SER A 59 -1.03 9.84 -7.17
CA SER A 59 0.40 9.72 -7.50
C SER A 59 0.74 10.39 -8.84
N LEU A 60 -0.14 10.27 -9.84
CA LEU A 60 -0.01 10.93 -11.14
C LEU A 60 -0.18 12.46 -11.05
N ILE A 61 -1.09 12.95 -10.21
CA ILE A 61 -1.32 14.39 -9.99
C ILE A 61 -0.08 15.01 -9.32
N ILE A 62 0.45 14.37 -8.29
CA ILE A 62 1.69 14.82 -7.62
C ILE A 62 2.87 14.82 -8.62
N CYS A 63 2.90 13.85 -9.53
CA CYS A 63 3.94 13.74 -10.55
C CYS A 63 3.63 14.48 -11.87
N TRP A 64 2.53 15.24 -11.94
CA TRP A 64 1.94 15.75 -13.19
C TRP A 64 2.90 16.59 -14.04
N GLY A 65 3.89 17.23 -13.43
CA GLY A 65 4.90 18.04 -14.12
C GLY A 65 6.07 17.28 -14.77
N ARG A 66 6.27 15.97 -14.51
CA ARG A 66 7.49 15.25 -14.91
C ARG A 66 7.24 14.24 -16.04
N ARG A 67 7.81 14.51 -17.23
CA ARG A 67 7.76 13.58 -18.39
C ARG A 67 8.38 12.22 -18.04
N TRP A 68 7.78 11.11 -18.45
CA TRP A 68 8.23 9.74 -18.13
C TRP A 68 9.65 9.35 -18.63
N LYS A 69 10.20 10.04 -19.64
CA LYS A 69 11.63 9.89 -19.99
C LYS A 69 12.55 10.25 -18.81
N ARG A 70 12.02 11.01 -17.85
CA ARG A 70 12.61 11.41 -16.57
C ARG A 70 12.16 10.56 -15.38
N LEU A 71 11.56 9.37 -15.57
CA LEU A 71 11.34 8.42 -14.46
C LEU A 71 12.67 8.14 -13.76
N LYS A 72 13.76 8.02 -14.54
CA LYS A 72 15.13 7.91 -14.02
C LYS A 72 15.57 9.12 -13.19
N GLU A 73 14.93 10.27 -13.35
CA GLU A 73 15.22 11.53 -12.64
C GLU A 73 14.25 11.76 -11.46
N ILE A 74 13.32 10.84 -11.19
CA ILE A 74 12.50 10.91 -9.98
C ILE A 74 13.40 10.64 -8.78
N GLY A 75 13.69 11.70 -8.03
CA GLY A 75 14.37 11.62 -6.75
C GLY A 75 13.45 11.02 -5.67
N ALA A 76 14.00 10.13 -4.87
CA ALA A 76 13.46 9.75 -3.58
C ALA A 76 13.44 10.96 -2.63
N GLY A 77 12.57 10.91 -1.64
CA GLY A 77 12.51 11.93 -0.58
C GLY A 77 13.78 11.96 0.29
N SER A 78 13.86 12.95 1.17
CA SER A 78 14.89 12.98 2.22
C SER A 78 14.65 11.85 3.23
N VAL A 79 15.61 11.60 4.12
CA VAL A 79 15.43 10.64 5.23
C VAL A 79 14.17 10.98 6.02
N GLN A 80 13.97 12.26 6.37
CA GLN A 80 12.79 12.72 7.08
C GLN A 80 11.49 12.41 6.32
N THR A 81 11.46 12.65 5.00
CA THR A 81 10.30 12.30 4.18
C THR A 81 9.99 10.81 4.23
N VAL A 82 11.02 9.94 4.19
CA VAL A 82 10.83 8.49 4.27
C VAL A 82 10.24 8.06 5.62
N PHE A 83 10.74 8.63 6.73
CA PHE A 83 10.18 8.35 8.06
C PHE A 83 8.75 8.85 8.22
N VAL A 84 8.47 10.08 7.78
CA VAL A 84 7.13 10.66 7.84
C VAL A 84 6.16 9.81 7.02
N MET A 85 6.53 9.42 5.80
CA MET A 85 5.67 8.61 4.94
C MET A 85 5.41 7.22 5.52
N ALA A 86 6.40 6.59 6.15
CA ALA A 86 6.22 5.29 6.78
C ALA A 86 5.26 5.34 7.97
N ASN A 87 5.48 6.26 8.92
CA ASN A 87 4.60 6.39 10.08
C ASN A 87 3.20 6.90 9.69
N LEU A 88 3.10 7.75 8.66
CA LEU A 88 1.81 8.14 8.11
C LEU A 88 1.08 6.94 7.48
N ALA A 89 1.79 6.02 6.82
CA ALA A 89 1.19 4.79 6.31
C ALA A 89 0.62 3.93 7.44
N ASP A 90 1.32 3.79 8.58
CA ASP A 90 0.80 3.07 9.75
C ASP A 90 -0.44 3.75 10.36
N ILE A 91 -0.45 5.08 10.45
CA ILE A 91 -1.61 5.83 10.94
C ILE A 91 -2.81 5.62 10.01
N VAL A 92 -2.59 5.71 8.69
CA VAL A 92 -3.63 5.43 7.70
C VAL A 92 -4.14 4.00 7.81
N LEU A 93 -3.25 3.04 8.06
CA LEU A 93 -3.60 1.63 8.26
C LEU A 93 -4.46 1.44 9.52
N LEU A 94 -4.09 2.06 10.64
CA LEU A 94 -4.83 1.97 11.90
C LEU A 94 -6.24 2.59 11.80
N VAL A 95 -6.34 3.78 11.19
CA VAL A 95 -7.64 4.42 10.91
C VAL A 95 -8.44 3.60 9.89
N GLY A 96 -7.76 3.04 8.89
CA GLY A 96 -8.32 2.13 7.88
C GLY A 96 -8.97 0.91 8.50
N THR A 97 -8.25 0.19 9.36
CA THR A 97 -8.74 -0.97 10.11
C THR A 97 -10.03 -0.64 10.85
N PHE A 98 -10.07 0.47 11.58
CA PHE A 98 -11.27 0.87 12.30
C PHE A 98 -12.45 1.11 11.35
N LEU A 99 -12.25 1.91 10.30
CA LEU A 99 -13.33 2.26 9.37
C LEU A 99 -13.82 1.05 8.56
N TYR A 100 -12.89 0.20 8.11
CA TYR A 100 -13.18 -1.00 7.34
C TYR A 100 -14.05 -1.97 8.13
N TYR A 101 -13.64 -2.32 9.35
CA TYR A 101 -14.42 -3.24 10.18
C TYR A 101 -15.72 -2.62 10.69
N SER A 102 -15.74 -1.32 10.97
CA SER A 102 -16.99 -0.61 11.31
C SER A 102 -17.98 -0.66 10.14
N TYR A 103 -17.52 -0.43 8.91
CA TYR A 103 -18.36 -0.51 7.71
C TYR A 103 -18.94 -1.91 7.52
N ARG A 104 -18.09 -2.94 7.61
CA ARG A 104 -18.53 -4.35 7.53
C ARG A 104 -19.53 -4.71 8.62
N GLY A 105 -19.32 -4.19 9.83
CA GLY A 105 -20.28 -4.26 10.93
C GLY A 105 -21.63 -3.66 10.58
N MET A 106 -21.65 -2.44 10.05
CA MET A 106 -22.88 -1.76 9.62
C MET A 106 -23.60 -2.49 8.46
N ARG A 107 -22.84 -3.13 7.57
CA ARG A 107 -23.39 -3.93 6.46
C ARG A 107 -24.07 -5.22 6.94
N GLY A 108 -23.78 -5.66 8.17
CA GLY A 108 -24.26 -6.93 8.73
C GLY A 108 -23.38 -8.12 8.33
N ASP A 109 -22.10 -7.88 8.02
CA ASP A 109 -21.18 -8.96 7.64
C ASP A 109 -20.86 -9.92 8.80
N TYR A 110 -21.16 -9.48 10.02
CA TYR A 110 -20.96 -10.26 11.23
C TYR A 110 -22.29 -10.67 11.86
N PRO A 111 -22.34 -11.84 12.54
CA PRO A 111 -23.52 -12.26 13.29
C PRO A 111 -23.89 -11.23 14.37
N PRO A 112 -25.19 -10.93 14.56
CA PRO A 112 -25.66 -9.93 15.53
C PRO A 112 -25.32 -10.28 16.99
N ASP A 113 -25.12 -11.58 17.26
CA ASP A 113 -24.93 -12.11 18.61
C ASP A 113 -23.46 -12.16 19.03
N ALA A 114 -22.54 -11.87 18.11
CA ALA A 114 -21.11 -11.93 18.34
C ALA A 114 -20.56 -10.51 18.53
N ASP A 115 -19.77 -10.28 19.58
CA ASP A 115 -18.92 -9.09 19.78
C ASP A 115 -17.75 -9.09 18.76
N SER A 116 -18.15 -9.10 17.50
CA SER A 116 -17.43 -9.67 16.36
C SER A 116 -16.63 -8.64 15.60
N ILE A 117 -16.93 -7.35 15.81
CA ILE A 117 -16.26 -6.22 15.16
C ILE A 117 -15.10 -5.73 16.04
N GLY A 118 -15.26 -5.76 17.36
CA GLY A 118 -14.22 -5.33 18.30
C GLY A 118 -12.96 -6.20 18.25
N ILE A 119 -13.13 -7.53 18.15
CA ILE A 119 -12.03 -8.49 18.08
C ILE A 119 -11.10 -8.25 16.88
N PRO A 120 -11.58 -8.18 15.62
CA PRO A 120 -10.70 -7.94 14.47
C PRO A 120 -10.07 -6.55 14.51
N ILE A 121 -10.79 -5.52 14.98
CA ILE A 121 -10.22 -4.17 15.17
C ILE A 121 -9.06 -4.22 16.17
N LEU A 122 -9.27 -4.80 17.36
CA LEU A 122 -8.24 -4.88 18.40
C LEU A 122 -7.06 -5.73 17.93
N GLY A 123 -7.32 -6.88 17.29
CA GLY A 123 -6.29 -7.78 16.78
C GLY A 123 -5.41 -7.10 15.75
N GLN A 124 -5.99 -6.54 14.69
CA GLN A 124 -5.21 -5.88 13.64
C GLN A 124 -4.53 -4.60 14.14
N SER A 125 -5.23 -3.76 14.91
CA SER A 125 -4.63 -2.53 15.46
C SER A 125 -3.43 -2.84 16.36
N SER A 126 -3.52 -3.90 17.17
CA SER A 126 -2.40 -4.35 17.99
C SER A 126 -1.22 -4.79 17.13
N VAL A 127 -1.45 -5.58 16.07
CA VAL A 127 -0.39 -6.00 15.14
C VAL A 127 0.28 -4.79 14.48
N ILE A 128 -0.48 -3.80 14.04
CA ILE A 128 0.05 -2.56 13.45
C ILE A 128 0.93 -1.82 14.47
N LEU A 129 0.44 -1.66 15.70
CA LEU A 129 1.20 -1.01 16.78
C LEU A 129 2.48 -1.78 17.13
N PHE A 130 2.43 -3.10 17.18
CA PHE A 130 3.63 -3.93 17.40
C PHE A 130 4.60 -3.86 16.23
N PHE A 131 4.11 -3.68 15.00
CA PHE A 131 4.94 -3.55 13.81
C PHE A 131 5.66 -2.20 13.71
N LEU A 132 5.16 -1.14 14.36
CA LEU A 132 5.81 0.18 14.40
C LEU A 132 7.26 0.12 14.87
N LEU A 133 7.56 -0.70 15.89
CA LEU A 133 8.91 -0.83 16.45
C LEU A 133 9.90 -1.47 15.47
N PRO A 134 9.70 -2.71 14.97
CA PRO A 134 10.63 -3.33 14.04
C PRO A 134 10.73 -2.54 12.72
N MET A 135 9.65 -1.92 12.26
CA MET A 135 9.65 -1.07 11.06
C MET A 135 10.51 0.18 11.26
N ASN A 136 10.33 0.93 12.36
CA ASN A 136 11.15 2.11 12.63
C ASN A 136 12.63 1.74 12.88
N ILE A 137 12.92 0.63 13.56
CA ILE A 137 14.29 0.11 13.72
C ILE A 137 14.89 -0.20 12.35
N PHE A 138 14.15 -0.88 11.48
CA PHE A 138 14.57 -1.15 10.11
C PHE A 138 14.86 0.14 9.33
N LEU A 139 14.01 1.17 9.45
CA LEU A 139 14.24 2.46 8.81
C LEU A 139 15.49 3.16 9.33
N ILE A 140 15.72 3.16 10.65
CA ILE A 140 16.93 3.75 11.24
C ILE A 140 18.19 3.06 10.69
N ILE A 141 18.23 1.72 10.72
CA ILE A 141 19.38 0.95 10.23
C ILE A 141 19.57 1.13 8.73
N SER A 142 18.47 1.11 7.97
CA SER A 142 18.51 1.18 6.51
C SER A 142 18.83 2.60 6.01
N THR A 143 18.47 3.66 6.72
CA THR A 143 18.74 5.06 6.33
C THR A 143 19.95 5.70 7.00
N ALA A 144 20.61 4.99 7.94
CA ALA A 144 21.83 5.46 8.58
C ALA A 144 22.87 5.96 7.56
N LYS A 145 23.48 7.13 7.80
CA LYS A 145 24.48 7.76 6.92
C LYS A 145 25.63 6.83 6.55
N LYS A 146 25.98 5.90 7.43
CA LYS A 146 27.02 4.89 7.21
C LYS A 146 26.68 3.92 6.07
N ASN A 147 25.42 3.80 5.68
CA ASN A 147 24.94 2.76 4.76
C ASN A 147 24.00 3.26 3.65
N THR A 148 23.68 4.55 3.58
CA THR A 148 22.69 5.12 2.64
C THR A 148 22.98 6.58 2.33
N ARG A 149 22.65 7.02 1.10
CA ARG A 149 22.75 8.41 0.65
C ARG A 149 21.43 8.84 0.01
N LEU A 150 20.54 9.43 0.82
CA LEU A 150 19.30 10.06 0.37
C LEU A 150 19.47 11.59 0.31
N PRO A 151 18.80 12.29 -0.63
CA PRO A 151 17.95 11.74 -1.70
C PRO A 151 18.79 11.10 -2.82
N GLY A 152 18.21 10.09 -3.48
CA GLY A 152 18.81 9.38 -4.62
C GLY A 152 17.77 9.13 -5.71
N LEU A 153 18.18 8.75 -6.91
CA LEU A 153 17.25 8.49 -8.02
C LEU A 153 16.54 7.14 -7.81
N MET A 154 15.20 7.13 -7.81
CA MET A 154 14.39 5.93 -7.50
C MET A 154 14.74 4.72 -8.36
N PHE A 155 14.94 4.95 -9.66
CA PHE A 155 15.22 3.92 -10.65
C PHE A 155 16.69 3.89 -11.10
N GLN A 156 17.61 4.32 -10.22
CA GLN A 156 19.04 4.24 -10.50
C GLN A 156 19.49 2.78 -10.69
N LYS A 157 20.36 2.57 -11.67
CA LYS A 157 21.06 1.29 -11.89
C LYS A 157 22.28 1.22 -10.98
N THR A 158 22.58 0.03 -10.48
CA THR A 158 23.83 -0.24 -9.74
C THR A 158 25.00 -0.37 -10.70
N VAL A 159 26.10 0.34 -10.41
CA VAL A 159 27.36 0.28 -11.17
C VAL A 159 28.16 -0.97 -10.77
N LYS A 160 28.26 -1.25 -9.47
CA LYS A 160 28.96 -2.42 -8.92
C LYS A 160 28.11 -3.12 -7.87
N ASN A 161 28.06 -4.45 -7.92
CA ASN A 161 27.34 -5.26 -6.92
C ASN A 161 28.33 -5.80 -5.89
N THR A 162 28.36 -5.20 -4.70
CA THR A 162 29.04 -5.77 -3.53
C THR A 162 28.11 -6.78 -2.84
N ALA A 163 28.66 -7.76 -2.12
CA ALA A 163 27.86 -8.76 -1.40
C ALA A 163 26.86 -8.09 -0.43
N ALA A 164 27.28 -7.06 0.28
CA ALA A 164 26.41 -6.27 1.16
C ALA A 164 25.24 -5.61 0.41
N LEU A 165 25.48 -5.03 -0.77
CA LEU A 165 24.43 -4.44 -1.59
C LEU A 165 23.45 -5.49 -2.13
N VAL A 166 23.95 -6.69 -2.48
CA VAL A 166 23.09 -7.81 -2.90
C VAL A 166 22.20 -8.26 -1.75
N ALA A 167 22.72 -8.41 -0.53
CA ALA A 167 21.93 -8.75 0.65
C ALA A 167 20.81 -7.71 0.89
N TRP A 168 21.13 -6.42 0.84
CA TRP A 168 20.12 -5.36 0.97
C TRP A 168 19.06 -5.40 -0.14
N LYS A 169 19.45 -5.68 -1.38
CA LYS A 169 18.49 -5.84 -2.49
C LYS A 169 17.53 -6.99 -2.23
N ILE A 170 18.03 -8.15 -1.76
CA ILE A 170 17.18 -9.31 -1.45
C ILE A 170 16.16 -8.93 -0.39
N VAL A 171 16.60 -8.36 0.74
CA VAL A 171 15.69 -7.94 1.83
C VAL A 171 14.63 -6.96 1.32
N LEU A 172 15.04 -5.91 0.59
CA LEU A 172 14.11 -4.92 0.06
C LEU A 172 13.13 -5.50 -0.97
N TYR A 173 13.58 -6.44 -1.80
CA TYR A 173 12.74 -7.08 -2.81
C TYR A 173 11.72 -8.02 -2.18
N VAL A 174 12.12 -8.78 -1.16
CA VAL A 174 11.19 -9.60 -0.37
C VAL A 174 10.14 -8.72 0.30
N LEU A 175 10.54 -7.62 0.93
CA LEU A 175 9.60 -6.69 1.56
C LEU A 175 8.66 -6.05 0.53
N MET A 176 9.17 -5.63 -0.64
CA MET A 176 8.31 -5.06 -1.69
C MET A 176 7.32 -6.09 -2.25
N LEU A 177 7.73 -7.35 -2.41
CA LEU A 177 6.84 -8.43 -2.83
C LEU A 177 5.77 -8.69 -1.78
N LEU A 178 6.13 -8.69 -0.50
CA LEU A 178 5.18 -8.82 0.60
C LEU A 178 4.17 -7.66 0.61
N THR A 179 4.64 -6.42 0.49
CA THR A 179 3.76 -5.24 0.39
C THR A 179 2.87 -5.31 -0.84
N LEU A 180 3.36 -5.82 -1.97
CA LEU A 180 2.55 -6.00 -3.18
C LEU A 180 1.48 -7.09 -2.98
N ALA A 181 1.80 -8.19 -2.29
CA ALA A 181 0.84 -9.22 -1.95
C ALA A 181 -0.24 -8.66 -1.01
N CYS A 182 0.14 -7.92 0.04
CA CYS A 182 -0.79 -7.23 0.93
C CYS A 182 -1.65 -6.21 0.18
N LEU A 183 -1.09 -5.45 -0.76
CA LEU A 183 -1.85 -4.53 -1.61
C LEU A 183 -2.93 -5.27 -2.41
N VAL A 184 -2.60 -6.41 -3.02
CA VAL A 184 -3.57 -7.22 -3.76
C VAL A 184 -4.67 -7.75 -2.83
N LEU A 185 -4.32 -8.23 -1.64
CA LEU A 185 -5.30 -8.68 -0.65
C LEU A 185 -6.23 -7.54 -0.22
N SER A 186 -5.69 -6.36 0.10
CA SER A 186 -6.51 -5.18 0.44
C SER A 186 -7.42 -4.73 -0.70
N VAL A 187 -6.99 -4.90 -1.96
CA VAL A 187 -7.84 -4.61 -3.13
C VAL A 187 -8.98 -5.62 -3.23
N ILE A 188 -8.72 -6.90 -2.98
CA ILE A 188 -9.76 -7.95 -3.04
C ILE A 188 -10.76 -7.77 -1.89
N ASP A 189 -10.25 -7.44 -0.69
CA ASP A 189 -11.06 -7.22 0.51
C ASP A 189 -11.80 -5.87 0.52
N GLY A 190 -11.47 -4.95 -0.39
CA GLY A 190 -12.12 -3.64 -0.47
C GLY A 190 -11.71 -2.65 0.60
N ASP A 191 -10.62 -2.91 1.34
CA ASP A 191 -10.08 -1.98 2.34
C ASP A 191 -9.34 -0.81 1.66
N MET A 192 -10.11 0.23 1.35
CA MET A 192 -9.64 1.38 0.59
C MET A 192 -8.44 2.09 1.22
N LEU A 193 -8.42 2.23 2.55
CA LEU A 193 -7.36 2.94 3.24
C LEU A 193 -6.10 2.09 3.38
N SER A 194 -6.25 0.78 3.58
CA SER A 194 -5.12 -0.15 3.51
C SER A 194 -4.48 -0.16 2.12
N VAL A 195 -5.25 -0.06 1.04
CA VAL A 195 -4.72 0.09 -0.32
C VAL A 195 -3.81 1.32 -0.41
N LEU A 196 -4.24 2.48 0.11
CA LEU A 196 -3.42 3.69 0.14
C LEU A 196 -2.16 3.53 1.00
N ALA A 197 -2.28 2.93 2.18
CA ALA A 197 -1.14 2.66 3.07
C ALA A 197 -0.09 1.75 2.40
N MET A 198 -0.53 0.70 1.70
CA MET A 198 0.38 -0.20 0.98
C MET A 198 1.12 0.51 -0.18
N LEU A 199 0.47 1.43 -0.89
CA LEU A 199 1.15 2.28 -1.89
C LEU A 199 2.20 3.19 -1.25
N MET A 200 1.92 3.73 -0.06
CA MET A 200 2.89 4.52 0.70
C MET A 200 4.09 3.68 1.18
N PHE A 201 3.86 2.45 1.66
CA PHE A 201 4.95 1.53 2.00
C PHE A 201 5.82 1.17 0.78
N LEU A 202 5.20 0.96 -0.38
CA LEU A 202 5.96 0.76 -1.63
C LEU A 202 6.84 1.97 -1.95
N TYR A 203 6.33 3.19 -1.78
CA TYR A 203 7.12 4.42 -1.93
C TYR A 203 8.32 4.46 -0.96
N VAL A 204 8.10 4.11 0.31
CA VAL A 204 9.15 4.05 1.34
C VAL A 204 10.24 3.05 0.96
N LEU A 205 9.87 1.82 0.59
CA LEU A 205 10.82 0.77 0.22
C LEU A 205 11.61 1.12 -1.06
N LEU A 206 10.95 1.68 -2.07
CA LEU A 206 11.60 2.18 -3.28
C LEU A 206 12.58 3.33 -2.96
N SER A 207 12.22 4.21 -2.03
CA SER A 207 13.09 5.31 -1.59
C SER A 207 14.32 4.78 -0.86
N VAL A 208 14.17 3.84 0.07
CA VAL A 208 15.29 3.20 0.78
C VAL A 208 16.22 2.48 -0.22
N ARG A 209 15.66 1.74 -1.18
CA ARG A 209 16.44 1.12 -2.28
C ARG A 209 17.26 2.16 -3.03
N ALA A 210 16.64 3.26 -3.42
CA ALA A 210 17.30 4.35 -4.14
C ALA A 210 18.49 4.90 -3.36
N GLY A 211 18.29 5.14 -2.06
CA GLY A 211 19.33 5.61 -1.14
C GLY A 211 20.50 4.64 -0.99
N LYS A 212 20.23 3.33 -0.94
CA LYS A 212 21.27 2.27 -0.92
C LYS A 212 22.06 2.28 -2.21
N VAL A 213 21.40 2.23 -3.36
CA VAL A 213 22.06 2.20 -4.67
C VAL A 213 22.92 3.45 -4.87
N ASN A 214 22.43 4.63 -4.51
CA ASN A 214 23.17 5.89 -4.61
C ASN A 214 24.45 5.88 -3.76
N TYR A 215 24.37 5.38 -2.53
CA TYR A 215 25.53 5.26 -1.65
C TYR A 215 26.64 4.38 -2.24
N TYR A 216 26.30 3.16 -2.66
CA TYR A 216 27.30 2.23 -3.21
C TYR A 216 27.84 2.68 -4.55
N ASN A 217 27.03 3.33 -5.39
CA ASN A 217 27.51 3.94 -6.62
C ASN A 217 28.48 5.10 -6.37
N SER A 218 28.31 5.88 -5.29
CA SER A 218 29.23 6.96 -4.94
C SER A 218 30.56 6.48 -4.33
N LYS A 219 30.67 5.19 -4.02
CA LYS A 219 31.87 4.54 -3.48
C LYS A 219 32.60 3.66 -4.50
N ALA A 220 32.01 3.46 -5.67
CA ALA A 220 32.59 2.68 -6.78
C ALA A 220 33.43 3.61 -7.66
#